data_AF-A0A2V9RL76-F1
#
_entry.id   AF-A0A2V9RL76-F1
#
_cell.length_a   1.000
_cell.length_b   1.000
_cell.length_c   1.000
_cell.angle_alpha   90.00
_cell.angle_beta   90.00
_cell.angle_gamma   90.00
#
_symmetry.space_group_name_H-M   'P 1'
#
loop_
_entity.id
_entity.type
_entity.pdbx_description
1 polymer ?
#
loop_
_entity_poly.entity_id
_entity_poly.type
_entity_poly.pdbx_seq_one_letter_code
_entity_poly.pdbx_strand_id
1 'polypeptide(L)'
;MNNGYTGFSGTELRKLRSLRSPYGIQRYLDDLPYHLADTAWSPRRVLLEKTAHCLEGAIFAAAALRANGFSPLILDLEAERDTDHVIAVYRVDGHWGAIAKSNFSGCRFREPVHRNLRELALS
;
A
#
# COMPACT_ATOMS: atom_id res chain seq x y z
N MET A 1 24.33 4.90 -7.51
CA MET A 1 23.22 4.09 -6.95
C MET A 1 22.68 3.21 -8.07
N ASN A 2 22.91 1.90 -7.99
CA ASN A 2 22.65 0.94 -9.07
C ASN A 2 21.18 0.91 -9.48
N ASN A 3 20.92 1.28 -10.74
CA ASN A 3 19.61 1.34 -11.36
C ASN A 3 19.33 0.03 -12.12
N GLY A 4 19.23 -1.08 -11.41
CA GLY A 4 18.93 -2.40 -11.96
C GLY A 4 17.94 -3.13 -11.07
N TYR A 5 16.94 -3.78 -11.66
CA TYR A 5 15.89 -4.58 -11.01
C TYR A 5 14.65 -3.84 -10.47
N THR A 6 14.20 -2.77 -11.13
CA THR A 6 12.79 -2.38 -11.01
C THR A 6 12.10 -2.88 -12.28
N GLY A 7 11.27 -3.92 -12.21
CA GLY A 7 10.51 -4.44 -13.36
C GLY A 7 9.47 -3.46 -13.95
N PHE A 8 9.66 -2.15 -13.74
CA PHE A 8 8.86 -1.02 -14.17
C PHE A 8 9.54 -0.29 -15.32
N SER A 9 8.75 0.19 -16.27
CA SER A 9 9.17 1.19 -17.25
C SER A 9 9.49 2.53 -16.58
N GLY A 10 10.21 3.40 -17.29
CA GLY A 10 10.52 4.75 -16.80
C GLY A 10 9.26 5.58 -16.48
N THR A 11 8.17 5.39 -17.22
CA THR A 11 6.89 6.08 -16.97
C THR A 11 6.20 5.56 -15.72
N GLU A 12 6.14 4.23 -15.53
CA GLU A 12 5.56 3.63 -14.32
C GLU A 12 6.36 4.04 -13.07
N LEU A 13 7.69 4.02 -13.15
CA LEU A 13 8.55 4.42 -12.04
C LEU A 13 8.41 5.92 -11.71
N ARG A 14 8.28 6.78 -12.72
CA ARG A 14 7.96 8.20 -12.52
C ARG A 14 6.61 8.39 -11.83
N LYS A 15 5.60 7.60 -12.21
CA LYS A 15 4.28 7.66 -11.57
C LYS A 15 4.36 7.28 -10.10
N LEU A 16 5.03 6.17 -9.76
CA LEU A 16 5.23 5.75 -8.35
C LEU A 16 5.97 6.82 -7.53
N ARG A 17 7.05 7.40 -8.06
CA ARG A 17 7.82 8.49 -7.42
C ARG A 17 7.02 9.78 -7.27
N SER A 18 6.09 10.07 -8.19
CA SER A 18 5.26 11.28 -8.12
C SER A 18 4.26 11.29 -6.97
N LEU A 19 4.04 10.15 -6.30
CA LEU A 19 3.16 10.06 -5.13
C LEU A 19 3.81 10.65 -3.86
N ARG A 20 5.14 10.83 -3.84
CA ARG A 20 5.97 11.60 -2.89
C ARG A 20 5.99 11.14 -1.43
N SER A 21 4.88 10.68 -0.87
CA SER A 21 4.74 10.39 0.56
C SER A 21 3.73 9.28 0.82
N PRO A 22 3.75 8.64 2.01
CA PRO A 22 2.72 7.68 2.40
C PRO A 22 1.29 8.20 2.21
N TYR A 23 1.05 9.45 2.60
CA TYR A 23 -0.24 10.11 2.40
C TYR A 23 -0.60 10.28 0.91
N GLY A 24 0.36 10.66 0.05
CA GLY A 24 0.10 10.79 -1.38
C GLY A 24 -0.17 9.45 -2.08
N ILE A 25 0.43 8.37 -1.57
CA ILE A 25 0.13 7.00 -2.02
C ILE A 25 -1.27 6.58 -1.58
N GLN A 26 -1.63 6.84 -0.31
CA GLN A 26 -2.97 6.57 0.20
C GLN A 26 -4.03 7.30 -0.61
N ARG A 27 -3.86 8.62 -0.82
CA ARG A 27 -4.79 9.43 -1.61
C ARG A 27 -5.00 8.84 -3.01
N TYR A 28 -3.93 8.38 -3.67
CA TYR A 28 -4.05 7.72 -4.96
C TYR A 28 -4.90 6.44 -4.88
N LEU A 29 -4.73 5.61 -3.85
CA LEU A 29 -5.54 4.39 -3.66
C LEU A 29 -7.00 4.71 -3.29
N ASP A 30 -7.24 5.77 -2.53
CA ASP A 30 -8.59 6.23 -2.19
C ASP A 30 -9.37 6.64 -3.44
N ASP A 31 -8.69 7.29 -4.40
CA ASP A 31 -9.27 7.71 -5.68
C ASP A 31 -9.58 6.53 -6.63
N LEU A 32 -9.01 5.34 -6.40
CA LEU A 32 -9.32 4.15 -7.23
C LEU A 32 -10.66 3.53 -6.82
N PRO A 33 -11.47 2.98 -7.73
CA PRO A 33 -12.56 2.10 -7.37
C PRO A 33 -12.06 0.87 -6.61
N TYR A 34 -12.91 0.33 -5.73
CA TYR A 34 -12.69 -0.99 -5.14
C TYR A 34 -13.36 -2.02 -6.06
N HIS A 35 -12.61 -3.02 -6.53
CA HIS A 35 -13.19 -4.14 -7.29
C HIS A 35 -13.27 -5.40 -6.44
N LEU A 36 -14.28 -6.23 -6.70
CA LEU A 36 -14.42 -7.56 -6.10
C LEU A 36 -14.05 -8.57 -7.18
N ALA A 37 -12.84 -9.11 -7.11
CA ALA A 37 -12.31 -10.05 -8.07
C ALA A 37 -11.36 -11.03 -7.37
N ASP A 38 -11.30 -12.25 -7.89
CA ASP A 38 -10.32 -13.25 -7.46
C ASP A 38 -9.02 -13.07 -8.27
N THR A 39 -8.28 -12.03 -7.92
CA THR A 39 -7.04 -11.63 -8.61
C THR A 39 -5.90 -11.32 -7.64
N ALA A 40 -4.68 -11.31 -8.16
CA ALA A 40 -3.47 -10.94 -7.42
C ALA A 40 -2.55 -10.11 -8.32
N TRP A 41 -3.07 -8.99 -8.81
CA TRP A 41 -2.39 -8.16 -9.79
C TRP A 41 -1.11 -7.51 -9.28
N SER A 42 -0.12 -7.42 -10.17
CA SER A 42 1.08 -6.63 -9.95
C SER A 42 0.77 -5.13 -9.87
N PRO A 43 1.65 -4.30 -9.24
CA PRO A 43 1.47 -2.84 -9.22
C PRO A 43 1.34 -2.22 -10.61
N ARG A 44 1.96 -2.83 -11.63
CA ARG A 44 1.87 -2.38 -13.03
C ARG A 44 0.47 -2.53 -13.58
N ARG A 45 -0.19 -3.64 -13.23
CA ARG A 45 -1.56 -3.91 -13.64
C ARG A 45 -2.54 -3.00 -12.90
N VAL A 46 -2.32 -2.70 -11.63
CA VAL A 46 -3.07 -1.66 -10.89
C VAL A 46 -2.93 -0.28 -11.55
N LEU A 47 -1.74 0.11 -12.00
CA LEU A 47 -1.54 1.38 -12.74
C LEU A 47 -2.32 1.42 -14.06
N LEU A 48 -2.42 0.28 -14.75
CA LEU A 48 -3.11 0.14 -16.03
C LEU A 48 -4.63 0.18 -15.85
N GLU A 49 -5.15 -0.69 -14.98
CA GLU A 49 -6.58 -0.92 -14.78
C GLU A 49 -7.23 0.12 -13.86
N LYS A 50 -6.42 0.82 -13.05
CA LYS A 50 -6.86 1.89 -12.13
C LYS A 50 -7.95 1.46 -11.16
N THR A 51 -7.87 0.23 -10.67
CA THR A 51 -8.73 -0.35 -9.63
C THR A 51 -7.90 -1.34 -8.82
N ALA A 52 -8.29 -1.60 -7.58
CA ALA A 52 -7.65 -2.59 -6.70
C ALA A 52 -8.56 -2.99 -5.52
N HIS A 53 -8.38 -4.22 -5.03
CA HIS A 53 -8.83 -4.65 -3.70
C HIS A 53 -7.68 -4.53 -2.67
N CYS A 54 -7.89 -4.99 -1.44
CA CYS A 54 -6.92 -4.84 -0.34
C CYS A 54 -5.52 -5.35 -0.67
N LEU A 55 -5.38 -6.62 -1.08
CA LEU A 55 -4.09 -7.24 -1.44
C LEU A 55 -3.36 -6.47 -2.55
N GLU A 56 -4.03 -6.20 -3.66
CA GLU A 56 -3.41 -5.49 -4.80
C GLU A 56 -3.04 -4.04 -4.43
N GLY A 57 -3.87 -3.38 -3.63
CA GLY A 57 -3.61 -2.06 -3.08
C GLY A 57 -2.39 -2.04 -2.16
N ALA A 58 -2.23 -3.04 -1.29
CA ALA A 58 -1.07 -3.19 -0.41
C ALA A 58 0.22 -3.45 -1.20
N ILE A 59 0.17 -4.35 -2.19
CA ILE A 59 1.31 -4.64 -3.08
C ILE A 59 1.70 -3.39 -3.87
N PHE A 60 0.72 -2.65 -4.40
CA PHE A 60 0.96 -1.37 -5.07
C PHE A 60 1.59 -0.35 -4.13
N ALA A 61 1.04 -0.18 -2.92
CA ALA A 61 1.55 0.77 -1.93
C ALA A 61 2.98 0.42 -1.50
N ALA A 62 3.30 -0.85 -1.27
CA ALA A 62 4.66 -1.29 -0.95
C ALA A 62 5.64 -0.95 -2.09
N ALA A 63 5.25 -1.14 -3.36
CA ALA A 63 6.07 -0.76 -4.50
C ALA A 63 6.27 0.77 -4.59
N ALA A 64 5.22 1.55 -4.34
CA ALA A 64 5.30 3.00 -4.29
C ALA A 64 6.16 3.50 -3.12
N LEU A 65 6.05 2.88 -1.94
CA LEU A 65 6.89 3.15 -0.77
C LEU A 65 8.37 2.93 -1.10
N ARG A 66 8.72 1.78 -1.71
CA ARG A 66 10.08 1.52 -2.20
C ARG A 66 10.56 2.56 -3.19
N ALA A 67 9.71 2.97 -4.13
CA ALA A 67 10.07 4.01 -5.10
C ALA A 67 10.34 5.38 -4.44
N ASN A 68 9.79 5.62 -3.25
CA ASN A 68 9.95 6.85 -2.46
C ASN A 68 10.89 6.68 -1.25
N GLY A 69 11.71 5.62 -1.21
CA GLY A 69 12.77 5.45 -0.21
C GLY A 69 12.38 4.75 1.09
N PHE A 70 11.16 4.21 1.18
CA PHE A 70 10.69 3.42 2.33
C PHE A 70 10.89 1.91 2.10
N SER A 71 10.94 1.13 3.17
CA SER A 71 10.93 -0.33 3.06
C SER A 71 9.57 -0.84 2.53
N PRO A 72 9.53 -1.73 1.53
CA PRO A 72 8.30 -2.29 0.98
C PRO A 72 7.78 -3.44 1.85
N LEU A 73 7.18 -3.11 2.99
CA LEU A 73 6.65 -4.11 3.93
C LEU A 73 5.13 -4.18 3.83
N ILE A 74 4.61 -5.40 3.96
CA ILE A 74 3.18 -5.71 4.02
C ILE A 74 2.91 -6.35 5.38
N LEU A 75 1.74 -6.05 5.94
CA LEU A 75 1.16 -6.73 7.08
C LEU A 75 -0.15 -7.39 6.63
N ASP A 76 -0.29 -8.67 6.97
CA ASP A 76 -1.47 -9.48 6.71
C ASP A 76 -2.26 -9.66 8.01
N LEU A 77 -3.56 -9.38 7.97
CA LEU A 77 -4.48 -9.48 9.10
C LEU A 77 -5.53 -10.53 8.75
N GLU A 78 -5.39 -11.71 9.36
CA GLU A 78 -6.35 -12.80 9.20
C GLU A 78 -7.52 -12.64 10.17
N ALA A 79 -8.74 -12.85 9.68
CA ALA A 79 -9.95 -12.70 10.45
C ALA A 79 -10.71 -14.03 10.60
N GLU A 80 -11.31 -14.26 11.77
CA GLU A 80 -12.21 -15.39 11.97
C GLU A 80 -13.65 -14.95 11.64
N ARG A 81 -14.28 -15.59 10.64
CA ARG A 81 -15.67 -15.29 10.19
C ARG A 81 -15.85 -13.87 9.63
N ASP A 82 -14.78 -13.26 9.14
CA ASP A 82 -14.81 -12.00 8.40
C ASP A 82 -13.82 -12.07 7.22
N THR A 83 -13.64 -10.97 6.48
CA THR A 83 -12.70 -10.88 5.36
C THR A 83 -11.32 -10.46 5.84
N ASP A 84 -10.28 -11.20 5.44
CA ASP A 84 -8.88 -10.84 5.69
C ASP A 84 -8.53 -9.47 5.10
N HIS A 85 -7.53 -8.82 5.69
CA HIS A 85 -7.11 -7.49 5.26
C HIS A 85 -5.61 -7.34 5.20
N VAL A 86 -5.12 -6.95 4.01
CA VAL A 86 -3.71 -6.77 3.74
C VAL A 86 -3.41 -5.28 3.60
N ILE A 87 -2.37 -4.81 4.30
CA ILE A 87 -1.97 -3.39 4.33
C ILE A 87 -0.48 -3.23 4.07
N ALA A 88 -0.07 -2.10 3.49
CA ALA A 88 1.34 -1.73 3.42
C ALA A 88 1.70 -0.89 4.64
N VAL A 89 2.82 -1.21 5.30
CA VAL A 89 3.28 -0.50 6.49
C VAL A 89 4.53 0.31 6.21
N TYR A 90 4.65 1.46 6.88
CA TYR A 90 5.80 2.35 6.75
C TYR A 90 6.21 2.87 8.13
N ARG A 91 7.45 3.34 8.24
CA ARG A 91 8.02 3.84 9.50
C ARG A 91 8.59 5.24 9.32
N VAL A 92 8.22 6.16 10.21
CA VAL A 92 8.74 7.54 10.29
C VAL A 92 9.08 7.82 11.75
N ASP A 93 10.28 8.35 12.02
CA ASP A 93 10.75 8.72 13.37
C ASP A 93 10.52 7.62 14.42
N GLY A 94 10.78 6.37 14.04
CA GLY A 94 10.63 5.21 14.92
C GLY A 94 9.22 4.65 15.08
N HIS A 95 8.19 5.29 14.49
CA HIS A 95 6.79 4.92 14.63
C HIS A 95 6.20 4.36 13.33
N TRP A 96 5.25 3.43 13.46
CA TRP A 96 4.59 2.72 12.38
C TRP A 96 3.29 3.41 11.98
N GLY A 97 3.09 3.53 10.67
CA GLY A 97 1.82 3.87 10.03
C GLY A 97 1.45 2.85 8.97
N ALA A 98 0.27 3.00 8.37
CA ALA A 98 -0.25 2.08 7.36
C ALA A 98 -0.91 2.80 6.19
N ILE A 99 -0.84 2.17 5.03
CA ILE A 99 -1.53 2.52 3.78
C ILE A 99 -2.36 1.31 3.38
N ALA A 100 -3.64 1.53 3.06
CA ALA A 100 -4.52 0.43 2.72
C ALA A 100 -5.62 0.83 1.74
N LYS A 101 -6.02 -0.14 0.90
CA LYS A 101 -7.25 -0.07 0.11
C LYS A 101 -8.32 -0.91 0.79
N SER A 102 -9.44 -0.30 1.16
CA SER A 102 -10.54 -1.03 1.83
C SER A 102 -11.91 -0.51 1.41
N ASN A 103 -12.86 -1.44 1.33
CA ASN A 103 -14.29 -1.17 1.23
C ASN A 103 -14.88 -0.60 2.54
N PHE A 104 -14.20 -0.79 3.67
CA PHE A 104 -14.55 -0.20 4.96
C PHE A 104 -13.61 0.97 5.30
N SER A 105 -14.16 2.15 5.60
CA SER A 105 -13.35 3.36 5.85
C SER A 105 -12.48 3.28 7.10
N GLY A 106 -12.86 2.48 8.10
CA GLY A 106 -12.12 2.34 9.34
C GLY A 106 -10.75 1.66 9.17
N CYS A 107 -10.55 0.87 8.12
CA CYS A 107 -9.34 0.07 7.88
C CYS A 107 -8.48 0.63 6.73
N ARG A 108 -8.34 1.95 6.66
CA ARG A 108 -7.53 2.66 5.66
C ARG A 108 -6.22 3.18 6.25
N PHE A 109 -5.93 4.46 6.08
CA PHE A 109 -4.69 5.08 6.52
C PHE A 109 -4.53 5.07 8.04
N ARG A 110 -3.29 4.91 8.49
CA ARG A 110 -2.89 5.16 9.87
C ARG A 110 -1.65 6.04 9.88
N GLU A 111 -1.74 7.14 10.62
CA GLU A 111 -0.60 8.02 10.88
C GLU A 111 0.53 7.25 11.57
N PRO A 112 1.81 7.63 11.38
CA PRO A 112 2.94 6.93 11.97
C PRO A 112 3.08 7.31 13.46
N VAL A 113 2.16 6.85 14.30
CA VAL A 113 2.13 7.14 15.75
C VAL A 113 2.29 5.88 16.61
N HIS A 114 2.25 4.69 16.00
CA HIS A 114 2.28 3.41 16.71
C HIS A 114 3.71 2.96 16.97
N ARG A 115 4.08 2.58 18.19
CA ARG A 115 5.47 2.22 18.54
C ARG A 115 5.88 0.86 18.00
N ASN A 116 4.90 -0.02 17.80
CA ASN A 116 5.09 -1.38 17.32
C ASN A 116 3.90 -1.82 16.44
N LEU A 117 4.07 -2.91 15.72
CA LEU A 117 3.03 -3.44 14.82
C LEU A 117 1.78 -3.92 15.55
N ARG A 118 1.90 -4.36 16.82
CA ARG A 118 0.74 -4.75 17.64
C ARG A 118 -0.15 -3.56 17.96
N GLU A 119 0.43 -2.42 18.33
CA GLU A 119 -0.31 -1.17 18.56
C GLU A 119 -1.02 -0.69 17.29
N LEU A 120 -0.39 -0.84 16.13
CA LEU A 120 -1.00 -0.54 14.84
C LEU A 120 -2.17 -1.48 14.52
N ALA A 121 -2.00 -2.79 14.76
CA ALA A 121 -3.05 -3.78 14.47
C ALA A 121 -4.31 -3.62 15.35
N LEU A 122 -4.18 -3.01 16.53
CA LEU A 122 -5.30 -2.79 17.46
C LEU A 122 -6.10 -1.51 17.20
N SER A 123 -5.64 -0.63 16.31
CA SER A 123 -6.24 0.71 16.09
C SER A 123 -7.19 0.76 14.90
#